data_AF-A0A8K0CNK2-F1
#
_entry.id   AF-A0A8K0CNK2-F1
#
_cell.length_a   1.000
_cell.length_b   1.000
_cell.length_c   1.000
_cell.angle_alpha   90.00
_cell.angle_beta   90.00
_cell.angle_gamma   90.00
#
_symmetry.space_group_name_H-M   'P 1'
#
loop_
_entity.id
_entity.type
_entity.pdbx_description
1 polymer ?
#
loop_
_entity_poly.entity_id
_entity_poly.type
_entity_poly.pdbx_seq_one_letter_code
_entity_poly.pdbx_strand_id
1 'polypeptide(L)' 'AHGVSQALYESDWYSQYIPEIKNLMPLIIQRSQKEILFTAGGLYEINSRTLLTIFKLAWSICVATRSMRGIHQ' A
#
# COMPACT_ATOMS: atom_id res chain seq x y z
N ALA A 1 0.04 -5.97 -0.16
CA ALA A 1 0.83 -6.51 -1.30
C ALA A 1 0.38 -7.93 -1.69
N HIS A 2 -0.92 -8.21 -1.68
CA HIS A 2 -1.47 -9.56 -1.88
C HIS A 2 -1.50 -10.05 -3.33
N GLY A 3 -1.48 -9.13 -4.32
CA GLY A 3 -1.65 -9.50 -5.73
C GLY A 3 -0.49 -10.33 -6.29
N VAL A 4 0.75 -10.03 -5.92
CA VAL A 4 1.93 -10.71 -6.47
C VAL A 4 2.12 -12.10 -5.84
N SER A 5 2.00 -12.22 -4.52
CA SER A 5 2.09 -13.52 -3.83
C SER A 5 1.01 -14.49 -4.30
N GLN A 6 -0.21 -13.99 -4.51
CA GLN A 6 -1.34 -14.81 -4.89
C GLN A 6 -1.24 -15.26 -6.36
N ALA A 7 -0.94 -14.35 -7.30
CA ALA A 7 -0.73 -14.71 -8.69
C ALA A 7 0.44 -15.69 -8.87
N LEU A 8 1.47 -15.58 -8.04
CA LEU A 8 2.60 -16.50 -8.04
C LEU A 8 2.21 -17.87 -7.47
N TYR A 9 1.41 -17.91 -6.40
CA TYR A 9 0.90 -19.17 -5.84
C TYR A 9 -0.04 -19.89 -6.81
N GLU A 10 -0.83 -19.14 -7.58
CA GLU A 10 -1.71 -19.65 -8.64
C GLU A 10 -0.96 -20.04 -9.92
N SER A 11 0.29 -19.60 -10.10
CA SER A 11 1.14 -20.08 -11.18
C SER A 11 1.59 -21.51 -10.88
N ASP A 12 1.63 -22.40 -11.86
CA ASP A 12 2.13 -23.78 -11.71
C ASP A 12 3.68 -23.85 -11.52
N TRP A 13 4.25 -22.99 -10.67
CA TRP A 13 5.68 -22.90 -10.37
C TRP A 13 6.27 -24.22 -9.86
N TYR A 14 5.43 -25.07 -9.25
CA TYR A 14 5.81 -26.40 -8.77
C TYR A 14 5.91 -27.44 -9.88
N SER A 15 5.26 -27.20 -11.03
CA SER A 15 5.31 -28.05 -12.22
C SER A 15 6.54 -27.77 -13.08
N GLN A 16 7.09 -26.55 -12.99
CA GLN A 16 8.36 -26.22 -13.64
C GLN A 16 9.54 -26.92 -12.95
N TYR A 17 10.30 -27.68 -13.72
CA TYR A 17 11.41 -28.52 -13.24
C TYR A 17 12.72 -27.74 -13.03
N ILE A 18 12.62 -26.50 -12.52
CA ILE A 18 13.78 -25.66 -12.22
C ILE A 18 13.94 -25.62 -10.69
N PRO A 19 14.85 -26.44 -10.12
CA PRO A 19 14.99 -26.60 -8.67
C PRO A 19 15.37 -25.27 -7.97
N GLU A 20 16.09 -24.40 -8.66
CA GLU A 20 16.47 -23.07 -8.16
C GLU A 20 15.25 -22.18 -7.92
N ILE A 21 14.28 -22.18 -8.85
CA ILE A 21 13.05 -21.40 -8.75
C ILE A 21 12.17 -21.94 -7.60
N LYS A 22 12.10 -23.28 -7.46
CA LYS A 22 11.37 -23.92 -6.35
C LYS A 22 11.88 -23.48 -4.97
N ASN A 23 13.19 -23.35 -4.80
CA ASN A 23 13.79 -22.92 -3.55
C ASN A 23 13.61 -21.41 -3.30
N LEU A 24 13.54 -20.59 -4.35
CA LEU A 24 13.37 -19.14 -4.26
C LEU A 24 11.91 -18.71 -4.07
N MET A 25 10.93 -19.51 -4.52
CA MET A 25 9.50 -19.13 -4.44
C MET A 25 8.98 -18.84 -3.04
N PRO A 26 9.25 -19.66 -2.00
CA PRO A 26 8.83 -19.37 -0.64
C PRO A 26 9.36 -18.03 -0.13
N LEU A 27 10.61 -17.69 -0.49
CA LEU A 27 11.23 -16.41 -0.13
C LEU A 27 10.54 -15.23 -0.83
N ILE A 28 10.21 -15.37 -2.12
CA ILE A 28 9.52 -14.33 -2.89
C ILE A 28 8.10 -14.11 -2.35
N ILE A 29 7.37 -15.18 -2.04
CA ILE A 29 6.03 -15.12 -1.44
C ILE A 29 6.11 -14.44 -0.06
N GLN A 30 7.05 -14.84 0.80
CA GLN A 30 7.22 -14.25 2.13
C GLN A 30 7.64 -12.77 2.07
N ARG A 31 8.47 -12.37 1.10
CA ARG A 31 8.87 -10.97 0.90
C ARG A 31 7.73 -10.10 0.36
N SER A 32 6.93 -10.64 -0.56
CA SER A 32 5.80 -9.92 -1.15
C SER A 32 4.60 -9.77 -0.20
N GLN A 33 4.50 -10.60 0.83
CA GLN A 33 3.53 -10.38 1.92
C GLN A 33 3.85 -9.15 2.78
N LYS A 34 5.10 -8.68 2.80
CA LYS A 34 5.46 -7.47 3.52
C LYS A 34 4.86 -6.27 2.78
N GLU A 35 3.97 -5.54 3.45
CA GLU A 35 3.44 -4.31 2.87
C GLU A 35 4.60 -3.35 2.57
N ILE A 36 4.60 -2.78 1.36
CA ILE A 36 5.51 -1.70 0.99
C ILE A 36 5.05 -0.48 1.80
N LEU A 37 5.50 -0.42 3.04
CA LEU A 37 5.25 0.67 3.96
C LEU A 37 6.19 1.79 3.52
N PHE A 38 5.62 2.83 2.92
CA PHE A 38 6.40 4.00 2.54
C PHE A 38 6.68 4.78 3.83
N THR A 39 7.83 4.54 4.44
CA THR A 39 8.22 5.26 5.65
C THR A 39 8.65 6.67 5.28
N ALA A 40 7.81 7.68 5.53
CA ALA A 40 8.24 9.06 5.37
C ALA A 40 9.30 9.39 6.43
N GLY A 41 10.56 9.44 6.00
CA GLY A 41 11.69 9.89 6.82
C GLY A 41 11.96 9.06 8.08
N GLY A 42 11.51 7.81 8.15
CA GLY A 42 11.63 6.98 9.36
C GLY A 42 10.60 7.26 10.45
N LEU A 43 9.72 8.24 10.26
CA LEU A 43 8.83 8.76 11.31
C LEU A 43 7.42 8.21 11.25
N TYR A 44 6.92 7.90 10.05
CA TYR A 44 5.53 7.47 9.89
C TYR A 44 5.36 6.48 8.74
N GLU A 45 4.68 5.37 9.03
CA GLU A 45 4.27 4.38 8.04
C GLU A 45 3.10 4.93 7.21
N ILE A 46 3.40 5.42 6.00
CA ILE A 46 2.36 5.92 5.11
C ILE A 46 1.69 4.73 4.42
N ASN A 47 0.51 4.37 4.90
CA ASN A 47 -0.44 3.55 4.15
C ASN A 47 -1.34 4.47 3.29
N SER A 48 -1.82 3.95 2.16
CA SER A 48 -2.85 4.57 1.30
C SER A 48 -4.03 5.14 2.12
N ARG A 49 -4.48 4.39 3.14
CA ARG A 49 -5.52 4.83 4.08
C ARG A 49 -5.13 6.09 4.84
N THR A 50 -3.93 6.16 5.38
CA THR A 50 -3.46 7.34 6.11
C THR A 50 -3.33 8.56 5.20
N LEU A 51 -2.81 8.33 3.99
CA LEU A 51 -2.69 9.38 2.97
C LEU A 51 -4.07 9.98 2.64
N LEU A 52 -5.08 9.12 2.45
CA LEU A 52 -6.47 9.54 2.24
C LEU A 52 -7.04 10.29 3.45
N THR A 53 -6.71 9.89 4.67
CA THR A 53 -7.13 10.61 5.88
C THR A 53 -6.56 12.03 5.92
N ILE A 54 -5.27 12.20 5.58
CA ILE A 54 -4.64 13.53 5.49
C ILE A 54 -5.35 14.39 4.43
N PHE A 55 -5.62 13.83 3.25
CA PHE A 55 -6.36 14.52 2.20
C PHE A 55 -7.77 14.92 2.63
N LYS A 56 -8.49 14.05 3.36
CA LYS A 56 -9.82 14.36 3.91
C LYS A 56 -9.78 15.51 4.91
N LEU A 57 -8.78 15.53 5.79
CA LEU A 57 -8.59 16.62 6.75
C LEU A 57 -8.29 17.94 6.03
N ALA A 58 -7.38 17.92 5.06
CA ALA A 58 -7.07 19.09 4.25
C ALA A 58 -8.32 19.63 3.53
N TRP A 59 -9.11 18.74 2.91
CA TRP A 59 -10.36 19.10 2.25
C TRP A 59 -11.37 19.71 3.23
N SER A 60 -11.55 19.07 4.40
CA SER A 60 -12.45 19.56 5.45
C SER A 60 -12.07 20.96 5.91
N ILE A 61 -10.78 21.23 6.14
CA ILE A 61 -10.26 22.56 6.50
C ILE A 61 -10.51 23.58 5.37
N CYS A 62 -10.24 23.20 4.12
CA CYS A 62 -10.52 24.06 2.96
C CYS A 62 -12.02 24.41 2.85
N VAL A 63 -12.90 23.45 3.09
CA VAL A 63 -14.36 23.69 3.07
C VAL A 63 -14.80 24.54 4.25
N ALA A 64 -14.30 24.26 5.45
CA ALA A 64 -14.62 25.04 6.65
C ALA A 64 -14.21 26.52 6.48
N THR A 65 -13.01 26.78 5.96
CA THR A 65 -12.54 28.14 5.69
C THR A 65 -13.34 28.83 4.57
N ARG A 66 -13.78 28.11 3.54
CA ARG A 66 -14.69 28.65 2.51
C ARG A 66 -16.06 28.98 3.08
N SER A 67 -16.60 28.12 3.94
CA SER A 67 -17.89 28.33 4.61
C SER A 67 -17.86 29.59 5.49
N MET A 68 -16.81 29.77 6.29
CA MET A 68 -16.64 30.96 7.13
C MET A 68 -16.50 32.26 6.33
N ARG A 69 -15.88 32.20 5.15
CA ARG A 69 -15.80 33.38 4.26
C ARG A 69 -17.14 33.73 3.60
N GLY A 70 -18.02 32.76 3.40
CA GLY A 70 -19.38 33.00 2.86
C GLY A 70 -20.36 33.58 3.89
N ILE A 71 -20.11 33.42 5.19
CA ILE A 71 -20.96 33.95 6.27
C ILE A 71 -20.65 35.44 6.57
N HIS A 72 -19.52 35.96 6.05
CA HIS A 72 -19.11 37.36 6.22
C HIS A 72 -19.46 38.26 5.00
N GLN A 73 -20.21 37.74 4.02
CA GLN A 73 -20.86 38.53 2.95
C GLN A 73 -22.37 38.58 3.18
#